data_AF-A0A830CBV5-F1
#
_entry.id   AF-A0A830CBV5-F1
#
_cell.length_a   1.000
_cell.length_b   1.000
_cell.length_c   1.000
_cell.angle_alpha   90.00
_cell.angle_beta   90.00
_cell.angle_gamma   90.00
#
_symmetry.space_group_name_H-M   'P 1'
#
loop_
_entity.id
_entity.type
_entity.pdbx_description
1 polymer ?
#
loop_
_entity_poly.entity_id
_entity_poly.type
_entity_poly.pdbx_seq_one_letter_code
_entity_poly.pdbx_strand_id
1 'polypeptide(L)'
;MEDIGAQTPFFYIFRERELIYDLFKAATGMRMMHNYFRIGGVAADLPHGWIDKCLDCCDYFLSEVAEYQKLITRNPIFLERVLAEWNHAVPDTR
;
A
#
# COMPACT_ATOMS: atom_id res chain seq x y z
N MET A 1 7.87 -7.36 7.05
CA MET A 1 7.19 -8.56 6.53
C MET A 1 8.18 -9.46 5.81
N GLU A 2 9.06 -8.90 4.97
CA GLU A 2 10.30 -9.55 4.48
C GLU A 2 11.18 -10.06 5.64
N ASP A 3 11.44 -9.22 6.67
CA ASP A 3 12.24 -9.60 7.85
C ASP A 3 11.59 -10.67 8.75
N ILE A 4 10.29 -10.95 8.54
CA ILE A 4 9.53 -11.96 9.30
C ILE A 4 9.38 -13.26 8.49
N GLY A 5 9.87 -13.29 7.23
CA GLY A 5 9.86 -14.47 6.36
C GLY A 5 8.57 -14.65 5.54
N ALA A 6 7.71 -13.64 5.47
CA ALA A 6 6.48 -13.69 4.67
C ALA A 6 6.68 -12.94 3.33
N GLN A 7 7.30 -13.61 2.35
CA GLN A 7 7.62 -13.02 1.04
C GLN A 7 6.43 -13.01 0.07
N THR A 8 5.49 -13.95 0.21
CA THR A 8 4.32 -14.06 -0.67
C THR A 8 3.41 -12.81 -0.62
N PRO A 9 2.99 -12.29 0.55
CA PRO A 9 2.21 -11.04 0.62
C PRO A 9 2.98 -9.81 0.12
N PHE A 10 4.32 -9.83 0.12
CA PHE A 10 5.12 -8.74 -0.43
C PHE A 10 4.94 -8.61 -1.94
N PHE A 11 5.04 -9.72 -2.69
CA PHE A 11 4.84 -9.71 -4.15
C PHE A 11 3.43 -9.31 -4.57
N TYR A 12 2.44 -9.67 -3.76
CA TYR A 12 1.07 -9.21 -3.93
C TYR A 12 1.04 -7.68 -3.91
N ILE A 13 1.49 -7.05 -2.83
CA ILE A 13 1.53 -5.58 -2.65
C ILE A 13 2.22 -4.82 -3.81
N PHE A 14 3.26 -5.39 -4.44
CA PHE A 14 3.90 -4.76 -5.61
C PHE A 14 2.99 -4.70 -6.83
N ARG A 15 2.09 -5.66 -6.99
CA ARG A 15 1.09 -5.65 -8.07
C ARG A 15 0.10 -4.50 -7.88
N GLU A 16 -0.40 -4.24 -6.67
CA GLU A 16 -1.30 -3.10 -6.45
C GLU A 16 -0.54 -1.77 -6.58
N ARG A 17 0.71 -1.72 -6.12
CA ARG A 17 1.57 -0.54 -6.30
C ARG A 17 1.75 -0.18 -7.79
N GLU A 18 1.73 -1.17 -8.67
CA GLU A 18 1.79 -0.96 -10.11
C GLU A 18 0.56 -0.22 -10.66
N LEU A 19 -0.64 -0.58 -10.19
CA LEU A 19 -1.90 0.09 -10.57
C LEU A 19 -1.87 1.57 -10.15
N ILE A 20 -1.35 1.84 -8.96
CA ILE A 20 -1.15 3.20 -8.46
C ILE A 20 -0.16 3.97 -9.34
N TYR A 21 0.90 3.31 -9.83
CA TYR A 21 1.83 3.95 -10.76
C TYR A 21 1.25 4.23 -12.13
N ASP A 22 0.34 3.40 -12.62
CA ASP A 22 -0.37 3.67 -13.86
C ASP A 22 -1.32 4.88 -13.71
N LEU A 23 -1.94 5.08 -12.54
CA LEU A 23 -2.71 6.29 -12.24
C LEU A 23 -1.83 7.55 -12.24
N PHE A 24 -0.66 7.51 -11.58
CA PHE A 24 0.26 8.65 -11.57
C PHE A 24 0.87 8.93 -12.94
N LYS A 25 1.15 7.90 -13.72
CA LYS A 25 1.59 8.02 -15.12
C LYS A 25 0.49 8.64 -15.99
N ALA A 26 -0.77 8.26 -15.78
CA ALA A 26 -1.88 8.88 -16.49
C ALA A 26 -2.03 10.37 -16.15
N ALA A 27 -1.80 10.77 -14.89
CA ALA A 27 -1.91 12.17 -14.46
C ALA A 27 -0.72 13.04 -14.89
N THR A 28 0.50 12.50 -14.90
CA THR A 28 1.73 13.32 -14.98
C THR A 28 2.70 12.93 -16.08
N GLY A 29 2.45 11.81 -16.78
CA GLY A 29 3.33 11.23 -17.79
C GLY A 29 4.59 10.55 -17.23
N MET A 30 4.87 10.70 -15.93
CA MET A 30 6.01 10.11 -15.24
C MET A 30 5.53 9.05 -14.24
N ARG A 31 6.40 8.11 -13.89
CA ARG A 31 6.03 6.94 -13.07
C ARG A 31 6.42 7.01 -11.60
N MET A 32 7.49 7.73 -11.27
CA MET A 32 7.96 7.86 -9.88
C MET A 32 8.26 9.31 -9.51
N MET A 33 8.96 10.02 -10.39
CA MET A 33 9.33 11.43 -10.19
C MET A 33 8.23 12.36 -10.70
N HIS A 34 7.09 12.37 -10.02
CA HIS A 34 5.96 13.22 -10.36
C HIS A 34 6.25 14.65 -9.87
N ASN A 35 6.92 15.46 -10.69
CA ASN A 35 7.09 16.91 -10.43
C ASN A 35 5.76 17.67 -10.65
N TYR A 36 4.71 17.16 -10.01
CA TYR A 36 3.31 17.55 -10.15
C TYR A 36 2.94 18.64 -9.15
N PHE A 37 3.44 18.53 -7.91
CA PHE A 37 3.26 19.57 -6.91
C PHE A 37 4.31 20.66 -7.13
N ARG A 38 3.84 21.89 -7.38
CA ARG A 38 4.69 23.07 -7.56
C ARG A 38 4.24 24.16 -6.60
N ILE A 39 5.14 25.07 -6.25
CA ILE A 39 4.78 26.23 -5.41
C ILE A 39 3.72 27.04 -6.18
N GLY A 40 2.53 27.18 -5.61
CA GLY A 40 1.38 27.84 -6.25
C GLY A 40 0.33 26.90 -6.85
N GLY A 41 0.49 25.58 -6.78
CA GLY A 41 -0.57 24.64 -7.15
C GLY A 41 -0.06 23.33 -7.77
N VAL A 42 -0.70 22.94 -8.88
CA VAL A 42 -0.39 21.72 -9.62
C VAL A 42 0.23 22.05 -10.98
N ALA A 43 1.07 21.16 -11.50
CA ALA A 43 1.77 21.35 -12.77
C ALA A 43 0.87 21.20 -14.00
N ALA A 44 -0.18 20.38 -13.90
CA ALA A 44 -1.13 20.09 -14.96
C ALA A 44 -2.48 19.69 -14.36
N ASP A 45 -3.56 19.90 -15.11
CA ASP A 45 -4.88 19.36 -14.75
C ASP A 45 -4.97 17.87 -15.03
N LEU A 46 -5.89 17.21 -14.33
CA LEU A 46 -6.15 15.78 -14.46
C LEU A 46 -6.84 15.49 -15.81
N PRO A 47 -6.48 14.40 -16.50
CA PRO A 47 -7.15 14.04 -17.75
C PRO A 47 -8.60 13.62 -17.52
N HIS A 48 -9.44 13.77 -18.55
CA HIS A 48 -10.85 13.39 -18.48
C HIS A 48 -11.03 11.90 -18.15
N GLY A 49 -11.91 11.57 -17.19
CA GLY A 49 -12.13 10.19 -16.72
C GLY A 49 -11.04 9.65 -15.79
N TRP A 50 -10.11 10.47 -15.31
CA TRP A 50 -9.11 10.03 -14.33
C TRP A 50 -9.71 9.76 -12.95
N ILE A 51 -10.69 10.57 -12.55
CA ILE A 51 -11.35 10.44 -11.24
C ILE A 51 -12.06 9.10 -11.13
N ASP A 52 -12.79 8.70 -12.18
CA ASP A 52 -13.49 7.41 -12.21
C ASP A 52 -12.50 6.24 -12.09
N LYS A 53 -11.38 6.29 -12.83
CA LYS A 53 -10.31 5.28 -12.70
C LYS A 53 -9.66 5.26 -11.31
N CYS A 54 -9.56 6.42 -10.66
CA CYS A 54 -9.04 6.50 -9.30
C CYS A 54 -10.01 5.83 -8.32
N LEU A 55 -11.31 6.08 -8.46
CA LEU A 55 -12.35 5.44 -7.65
C LEU A 55 -12.36 3.92 -7.84
N ASP A 56 -12.33 3.45 -9.09
CA ASP A 56 -12.24 2.02 -9.41
C ASP A 56 -11.00 1.37 -8.76
N CYS A 57 -9.86 2.06 -8.80
CA CYS A 57 -8.62 1.58 -8.17
C CYS A 57 -8.73 1.57 -6.64
N CYS A 58 -9.40 2.54 -6.02
CA CYS A 58 -9.63 2.58 -4.59
C CYS A 58 -10.54 1.42 -4.14
N ASP A 59 -11.61 1.14 -4.89
CA ASP A 59 -12.54 0.04 -4.60
C ASP A 59 -11.83 -1.32 -4.71
N TYR A 60 -11.02 -1.51 -5.76
CA TYR A 60 -10.18 -2.70 -5.91
C TYR A 60 -9.15 -2.84 -4.77
N PHE A 61 -8.47 -1.75 -4.41
CA PHE A 61 -7.46 -1.80 -3.35
C PHE A 61 -8.06 -2.18 -1.99
N LEU A 62 -9.26 -1.68 -1.67
CA LEU A 62 -9.96 -1.99 -0.43
C LEU A 62 -10.31 -3.49 -0.32
N SER A 63 -10.71 -4.15 -1.41
CA SER A 63 -10.99 -5.58 -1.38
C SER A 63 -9.73 -6.41 -1.16
N GLU A 64 -8.64 -6.07 -1.84
CA GLU A 64 -7.36 -6.81 -1.72
C GLU A 64 -6.75 -6.65 -0.32
N VAL A 65 -6.80 -5.44 0.26
CA VAL A 65 -6.33 -5.20 1.64
C VAL A 65 -7.10 -6.05 2.65
N ALA A 66 -8.42 -6.20 2.50
CA ALA A 66 -9.22 -7.04 3.38
C ALA A 66 -8.82 -8.52 3.27
N GLU A 67 -8.45 -8.99 2.07
CA GLU A 67 -7.94 -10.35 1.85
C GLU A 67 -6.56 -10.55 2.51
N TYR A 68 -5.63 -9.60 2.33
CA TYR A 68 -4.32 -9.66 2.99
C TYR A 68 -4.44 -9.64 4.51
N GLN A 69 -5.32 -8.80 5.06
CA GLN A 69 -5.59 -8.76 6.49
C GLN A 69 -6.08 -10.13 6.98
N LYS A 70 -7.00 -10.78 6.27
CA LYS A 70 -7.47 -12.12 6.63
C LYS A 70 -6.35 -13.16 6.62
N LEU A 71 -5.42 -13.07 5.67
CA LEU A 71 -4.28 -13.99 5.54
C LEU A 71 -3.23 -13.78 6.64
N ILE A 72 -2.96 -12.53 7.04
CA ILE A 72 -1.91 -12.19 8.00
C ILE A 72 -2.42 -12.25 9.44
N THR A 73 -3.58 -11.67 9.72
CA THR A 73 -4.13 -11.56 11.09
C THR A 73 -4.42 -12.92 11.72
N ARG A 74 -4.70 -13.95 10.91
CA ARG A 74 -5.02 -15.29 11.41
C ARG A 74 -3.82 -16.24 11.46
N ASN A 75 -2.62 -15.77 11.09
CA ASN A 75 -1.42 -16.60 11.10
C ASN A 75 -0.80 -16.61 12.51
N PRO A 76 -0.79 -17.77 13.22
CA PRO A 76 -0.24 -17.85 14.57
C PRO A 76 1.26 -17.52 14.63
N ILE A 77 2.03 -17.85 13.58
CA ILE A 77 3.48 -17.57 13.51
C ILE A 77 3.72 -16.06 13.43
N PHE A 78 2.84 -15.33 12.74
CA PHE A 78 2.95 -13.88 12.62
C PHE A 78 2.66 -13.19 13.96
N LEU A 79 1.59 -13.62 14.66
CA LEU A 79 1.24 -13.09 15.98
C LEU A 79 2.32 -13.40 17.02
N GLU A 80 2.84 -14.62 17.04
CA GLU A 80 3.89 -15.03 17.99
C GLU A 80 5.15 -14.17 17.82
N ARG A 81 5.57 -13.89 16.58
CA ARG A 81 6.74 -13.05 16.30
C ARG A 81 6.51 -11.58 16.65
N VAL A 82 5.36 -11.03 16.29
CA VAL A 82 5.03 -9.63 16.60
C VAL A 82 4.89 -9.41 18.11
N LEU A 83 4.21 -10.33 18.82
CA LEU A 83 4.02 -10.22 20.28
C LEU A 83 5.31 -10.50 21.05
N ALA A 84 6.18 -11.41 20.59
CA ALA A 84 7.47 -11.66 21.22
C ALA A 84 8.35 -10.41 21.21
N GLU A 85 8.38 -9.68 20.09
CA GLU A 85 9.12 -8.43 19.98
C GLU A 85 8.47 -7.30 20.81
N TRP A 86 7.13 -7.24 20.83
CA TRP A 86 6.39 -6.26 21.62
C TRP A 86 6.60 -6.42 23.14
N ASN A 87 6.57 -7.67 23.64
CA ASN A 87 6.83 -8.00 25.04
C ASN A 87 8.29 -7.73 25.46
N HIS A 88 9.23 -7.74 24.52
CA HIS A 88 10.62 -7.36 24.79
C HIS A 88 10.81 -5.83 24.81
N ALA A 89 10.04 -5.08 24.00
CA ALA A 89 10.13 -3.62 23.91
C ALA A 89 9.39 -2.89 25.05
N VAL A 90 8.30 -3.46 25.56
CA VAL A 90 7.58 -2.97 26.73
C VAL A 90 7.56 -4.10 27.77
N PRO A 91 8.54 -4.16 28.68
CA PRO A 91 8.45 -5.08 29.80
C PRO A 91 7.20 -4.72 30.59
N ASP A 92 6.32 -5.70 30.76
CA ASP A 92 5.08 -5.64 31.52
C ASP A 92 5.26 -4.88 32.85
N THR A 93 5.05 -3.56 32.82
CA THR A 93 4.83 -2.79 34.03
C THR A 93 3.40 -3.08 34.44
N ARG A 94 3.28 -4.01 35.39
CA ARG A 94 2.15 -4.11 36.31
C ARG A 94 1.63 -2.74 36.74
#